data_AF-A0A699L5C9-F1
#
_entry.id   AF-A0A699L5C9-F1
#
_cell.length_a   1.000
_cell.length_b   1.000
_cell.length_c   1.000
_cell.angle_alpha   90.00
_cell.angle_beta   90.00
_cell.angle_gamma   90.00
#
_symmetry.space_group_name_H-M   'P 1'
#
loop_
_entity.id
_entity.type
_entity.pdbx_description
1 polymer ?
#
loop_
_entity_poly.entity_id
_entity_poly.type
_entity_poly.pdbx_seq_one_letter_code
_entity_poly.pdbx_strand_id
1 'polypeptide(L)'
;IFLNQSKYALESLKKYGMESCERVDTPMVKKSKLDEDPHGKVVDPTHYYGMIVTLMHFTSSIPELVFVVCMCTWYQAKPTEKHLHAVK
;
A
#
# COMPACT_ATOMS: atom_id res chain seq x y z
N ILE A 1 -17.36 -19.53 4.82
CA ILE A 1 -17.56 -18.08 4.54
C ILE A 1 -16.90 -17.81 3.20
N PHE A 2 -17.68 -17.45 2.16
CA PHE A 2 -17.14 -17.17 0.83
C PHE A 2 -16.87 -15.66 0.75
N LEU A 3 -15.60 -15.26 0.85
CA LEU A 3 -15.22 -13.85 0.75
C LEU A 3 -15.13 -13.50 -0.75
N ASN A 4 -15.98 -12.59 -1.23
CA ASN A 4 -15.87 -12.07 -2.58
C ASN A 4 -14.66 -11.12 -2.66
N GLN A 5 -13.55 -11.61 -3.21
CA GLN A 5 -12.28 -10.87 -3.31
C GLN A 5 -12.44 -9.54 -4.05
N SER A 6 -13.23 -9.52 -5.13
CA SER A 6 -13.50 -8.32 -5.93
C SER A 6 -14.25 -7.25 -5.11
N LYS A 7 -15.24 -7.66 -4.31
CA LYS A 7 -15.97 -6.77 -3.42
C LYS A 7 -15.07 -6.22 -2.32
N TYR A 8 -14.26 -7.09 -1.70
CA TYR A 8 -13.32 -6.69 -0.65
C TYR A 8 -12.25 -5.71 -1.15
N ALA A 9 -11.72 -5.94 -2.35
CA ALA A 9 -10.81 -5.01 -3.03
C ALA A 9 -11.46 -3.65 -3.26
N LEU A 10 -12.69 -3.62 -3.80
CA LEU A 10 -13.41 -2.37 -4.05
C LEU A 10 -13.72 -1.59 -2.77
N GLU A 11 -14.17 -2.27 -1.71
CA GLU A 11 -14.42 -1.65 -0.40
C GLU A 11 -13.13 -1.11 0.23
N SER A 12 -12.02 -1.83 0.05
CA SER A 12 -10.69 -1.38 0.48
C SER A 12 -10.23 -0.12 -0.26
N LEU A 13 -10.38 -0.08 -1.59
CA LEU A 13 -10.04 1.10 -2.39
C LEU A 13 -10.85 2.33 -1.95
N LYS A 14 -12.16 2.16 -1.70
CA LYS A 14 -13.02 3.23 -1.18
C LYS A 14 -12.57 3.71 0.21
N LYS A 15 -12.23 2.78 1.11
CA LYS A 15 -11.78 3.10 2.48
C LYS A 15 -10.56 4.02 2.51
N TYR A 16 -9.67 3.90 1.52
CA TYR A 16 -8.43 4.69 1.45
C TYR A 16 -8.46 5.80 0.40
N GLY A 17 -9.62 6.04 -0.24
CA GLY A 17 -9.78 7.07 -1.27
C GLY A 17 -8.97 6.81 -2.54
N MET A 18 -8.78 5.54 -2.90
CA MET A 18 -8.05 5.08 -4.09
C MET A 18 -8.99 4.72 -5.25
N GLU A 19 -10.25 5.15 -5.18
CA GLU A 19 -11.27 4.89 -6.21
C GLU A 19 -10.94 5.54 -7.56
N SER A 20 -10.14 6.60 -7.54
CA SER A 20 -9.65 7.31 -8.74
C SER A 20 -8.20 6.99 -9.08
N CYS A 21 -7.55 6.02 -8.40
CA CYS A 21 -6.19 5.62 -8.78
C CYS A 21 -6.23 4.90 -10.13
N GLU A 22 -5.33 5.28 -11.02
CA GLU A 22 -5.17 4.60 -12.30
C GLU A 22 -4.67 3.18 -12.05
N ARG A 23 -5.14 2.24 -12.88
CA ARG A 23 -4.65 0.86 -12.83
C ARG A 23 -3.23 0.84 -13.37
N VAL A 24 -2.26 0.58 -12.50
CA VAL A 24 -0.87 0.39 -12.90
C VAL A 24 -0.61 -1.10 -13.11
N ASP A 25 -0.09 -1.48 -14.28
CA ASP A 25 0.25 -2.88 -14.59
C ASP A 25 1.42 -3.42 -13.76
N THR A 26 2.26 -2.53 -13.24
CA THR A 26 3.39 -2.89 -12.37
C THR A 26 3.28 -2.08 -11.07
N PRO A 27 2.97 -2.71 -9.92
CA PRO A 27 2.66 -1.99 -8.69
C PRO A 27 3.86 -1.20 -8.13
N MET A 28 5.08 -1.61 -8.45
CA MET A 28 6.29 -0.81 -8.21
C MET A 28 7.42 -1.30 -9.12
N VAL A 29 8.14 -0.41 -9.78
CA VAL A 29 9.33 -0.80 -10.56
C VAL A 29 10.37 -1.32 -9.57
N LYS A 30 10.90 -2.54 -9.76
CA LYS A 30 11.92 -3.17 -8.88
C LYS A 30 13.15 -2.29 -8.57
N LYS A 31 13.35 -1.18 -9.29
CA LYS A 31 14.46 -0.23 -9.14
C LYS A 31 14.09 1.09 -8.47
N SER A 32 12.81 1.40 -8.24
CA SER A 32 12.43 2.58 -7.46
C SER A 32 12.64 2.27 -5.98
N LYS A 33 13.79 2.68 -5.45
CA LYS A 33 14.04 2.62 -4.01
C LYS A 33 13.11 3.63 -3.34
N LEU A 34 12.29 3.15 -2.41
CA LEU A 34 11.78 4.01 -1.36
C LEU A 34 13.01 4.39 -0.52
N ASP A 35 13.28 5.68 -0.41
CA ASP A 35 14.38 6.20 0.40
C ASP A 35 13.79 6.89 1.61
N GLU A 36 14.56 6.89 2.71
CA GLU A 36 14.24 7.68 3.90
C GLU A 36 13.99 9.14 3.53
N ASP A 37 12.91 9.68 4.07
CA ASP A 37 12.50 11.06 3.84
C ASP A 37 12.52 11.82 5.17
N PRO A 38 13.70 12.26 5.64
CA PRO A 38 13.86 12.89 6.95
C PRO A 38 13.12 14.23 7.07
N HIS A 39 12.87 14.90 5.95
CA HIS A 39 12.12 16.15 5.86
C HIS A 39 10.66 15.95 5.41
N GLY A 40 10.26 14.71 5.17
CA GLY A 40 8.93 14.35 4.71
C GLY A 40 7.86 14.67 5.74
N LYS A 41 6.70 15.10 5.25
CA LYS A 41 5.53 15.25 6.11
C LYS A 41 5.09 13.88 6.61
N VAL A 42 5.10 13.71 7.93
CA VAL A 42 4.68 12.46 8.59
C VAL A 42 3.19 12.27 8.37
N VAL A 43 2.80 11.04 8.02
CA VAL A 43 1.39 10.64 7.90
C VAL A 43 0.97 9.85 9.13
N ASP A 44 -0.35 9.72 9.34
CA ASP A 44 -0.88 8.93 10.46
C ASP A 44 -0.41 7.46 10.37
N PRO A 45 0.37 6.96 11.34
CA PRO A 45 0.87 5.59 11.32
C PRO A 45 -0.25 4.55 11.36
N THR A 46 -1.38 4.85 12.02
CA THR A 46 -2.52 3.93 12.11
C THR A 46 -3.19 3.74 10.75
N HIS A 47 -3.43 4.84 10.04
CA HIS A 47 -3.95 4.83 8.68
C HIS A 47 -3.02 4.08 7.73
N TYR A 48 -1.72 4.38 7.76
CA TYR A 48 -0.72 3.73 6.94
C TYR A 48 -0.63 2.22 7.24
N TYR A 49 -0.57 1.83 8.52
CA TYR A 49 -0.58 0.43 8.93
C TYR A 49 -1.81 -0.32 8.41
N GLY A 50 -2.99 0.32 8.50
CA GLY A 50 -4.22 -0.25 7.96
C GLY A 50 -4.11 -0.57 6.47
N MET A 51 -3.51 0.31 5.67
CA MET A 51 -3.28 0.07 4.23
C MET A 51 -2.34 -1.11 4.00
N ILE A 52 -1.25 -1.19 4.75
CA ILE A 52 -0.29 -2.30 4.66
C ILE A 52 -0.93 -3.64 4.98
N VAL A 53 -1.75 -3.71 6.04
CA VAL A 53 -2.48 -4.95 6.42
C VAL A 53 -3.45 -5.35 5.31
N THR A 54 -4.16 -4.39 4.73
CA THR A 54 -5.06 -4.65 3.60
C THR A 54 -4.30 -5.15 2.37
N LEU A 55 -3.16 -4.56 2.02
CA LEU A 55 -2.31 -5.05 0.92
C LEU A 55 -1.76 -6.45 1.21
N MET A 56 -1.36 -6.73 2.46
CA MET A 56 -0.87 -8.04 2.87
C MET A 56 -1.92 -9.13 2.66
N HIS A 57 -3.21 -8.83 2.87
CA HIS A 57 -4.29 -9.75 2.50
C HIS A 57 -4.28 -10.11 1.02
N PHE A 58 -4.03 -9.13 0.14
CA PHE A 58 -3.97 -9.34 -1.31
C PHE A 58 -2.71 -10.08 -1.78
N THR A 59 -1.60 -10.06 -1.02
CA THR A 59 -0.37 -10.77 -1.41
C THR A 59 -0.56 -12.27 -1.60
N SER A 60 -1.50 -12.88 -0.88
CA SER A 60 -1.86 -14.30 -1.03
C SER A 60 -2.39 -14.64 -2.42
N SER A 61 -2.97 -13.67 -3.13
CA SER A 61 -3.54 -13.84 -4.49
C SER A 61 -2.72 -13.17 -5.57
N ILE A 62 -1.88 -12.18 -5.21
CA ILE A 62 -1.04 -11.42 -6.14
C ILE A 62 0.40 -11.38 -5.58
N PRO A 63 1.24 -12.38 -5.91
CA PRO A 63 2.62 -12.46 -5.42
C PRO A 63 3.48 -11.26 -5.82
N GLU A 64 3.10 -10.55 -6.89
CA GLU A 64 3.77 -9.35 -7.38
C GLU A 64 3.70 -8.17 -6.38
N LEU A 65 2.75 -8.19 -5.45
CA LEU A 65 2.62 -7.20 -4.38
C LEU A 65 3.54 -7.46 -3.18
N VAL A 66 4.11 -8.66 -3.05
CA VAL A 66 4.94 -9.03 -1.88
C VAL A 66 6.15 -8.10 -1.73
N PHE A 67 6.76 -7.72 -2.86
CA PHE A 67 7.89 -6.80 -2.86
C PHE A 67 7.49 -5.40 -2.35
N VAL A 68 6.35 -4.89 -2.80
CA VAL A 68 5.83 -3.58 -2.41
C VAL A 68 5.48 -3.55 -0.92
N VAL A 69 4.77 -4.57 -0.45
CA VAL A 69 4.38 -4.69 0.97
C VAL A 69 5.62 -4.78 1.86
N CYS A 70 6.62 -5.58 1.48
CA CYS A 70 7.86 -5.72 2.25
C CYS A 70 8.65 -4.41 2.34
N MET A 71 8.73 -3.65 1.25
CA MET A 71 9.39 -2.33 1.27
C MET A 71 8.61 -1.32 2.12
N CYS A 72 7.28 -1.33 2.03
CA CYS A 72 6.45 -0.33 2.72
C CYS A 72 6.32 -0.60 4.22
N THR A 73 6.41 -1.86 4.68
CA THR A 73 6.41 -2.20 6.12
C THR A 73 7.63 -1.66 6.86
N TRP A 74 8.78 -1.49 6.18
CA TRP A 74 10.00 -0.95 6.80
C TRP A 74 9.84 0.49 7.29
N TYR A 75 8.96 1.26 6.65
CA TYR A 75 8.69 2.66 6.99
C TYR A 75 7.50 2.84 7.95
N GLN A 76 6.92 1.75 8.46
CA GLN A 76 5.72 1.80 9.31
C GLN A 76 5.93 2.58 10.62
N ALA A 77 7.16 2.63 11.16
CA ALA A 77 7.46 3.36 12.39
C ALA A 77 7.33 4.88 12.22
N LYS A 78 7.62 5.41 11.04
CA LYS A 78 7.53 6.85 10.71
C LYS A 78 7.22 7.02 9.22
N PRO A 79 5.98 6.72 8.79
CA PRO A 79 5.60 6.85 7.40
C PRO A 79 5.49 8.34 7.04
N THR A 80 5.77 8.65 5.78
CA THR A 80 5.70 10.02 5.24
C THR A 80 4.77 10.03 4.03
N GLU A 81 4.42 11.21 3.52
CA GLU A 81 3.57 11.33 2.32
C GLU A 81 4.18 10.61 1.11
N LYS A 82 5.52 10.58 0.99
CA LYS A 82 6.23 9.78 -0.03
C LYS A 82 5.93 8.29 0.12
N HIS A 83 6.01 7.77 1.35
CA HIS A 83 5.70 6.37 1.65
C HIS A 83 4.21 6.08 1.39
N LEU A 84 3.31 6.99 1.76
CA LEU A 84 1.87 6.85 1.51
C LEU A 84 1.55 6.84 0.01
N HIS A 85 2.23 7.66 -0.78
CA HIS A 85 2.04 7.70 -2.23
C HIS A 85 2.52 6.42 -2.91
N ALA A 86 3.59 5.79 -2.42
CA ALA A 86 4.07 4.51 -2.97
C ALA A 86 3.16 3.32 -2.65
N VAL A 87 2.30 3.46 -1.63
CA VAL A 87 1.25 2.49 -1.29
C VAL A 87 -0.01 2.72 -2.15
N LYS A 88 -0.17 3.92 -2.73
CA LYS A 88 -1.33 4.35 -3.52
C LYS A 88 -1.21 4.06 -5.00
#